data_AF-A0A1N7A9W0-F1
#
_entry.id   AF-A0A1N7A9W0-F1
#
_cell.length_a   1.000
_cell.length_b   1.000
_cell.length_c   1.000
_cell.angle_alpha   90.00
_cell.angle_beta   90.00
_cell.angle_gamma   90.00
#
_symmetry.space_group_name_H-M   'P 1'
#
loop_
_entity.id
_entity.type
_entity.pdbx_description
1 polymer ?
#
loop_
_entity_poly.entity_id
_entity_poly.type
_entity_poly.pdbx_seq_one_letter_code
_entity_poly.pdbx_strand_id
1 'polypeptide(L)'
;MRLVFDQAFGLDEDSLHDVVAVLSERLRAHPRLRRPLDRVVGNRWAEFEHDLTHFIAALSARTGDHGGGLAALFDAFPELAPEHVADARDLFVESALAILPLHAAASLSDLADSVCDLTLRALRLQSSETSAIPLPRRISEAEEALRIGAGLG
;
A
#
# COMPACT_ATOMS: atom_id res chain seq x y z
N MET A 1 14.48 -6.56 -18.19
CA MET A 1 14.34 -5.15 -18.62
C MET A 1 14.21 -4.34 -17.34
N ARG A 2 15.08 -3.35 -17.16
CA ARG A 2 15.50 -2.77 -15.86
C ARG A 2 14.38 -1.87 -15.29
N LEU A 3 13.96 -2.12 -14.05
CA LEU A 3 13.17 -1.17 -13.25
C LEU A 3 14.03 0.09 -13.06
N VAL A 4 13.68 1.18 -13.73
CA VAL A 4 14.32 2.47 -13.47
C VAL A 4 13.41 3.21 -12.52
N PHE A 5 13.63 2.95 -11.22
CA PHE A 5 13.48 4.00 -10.22
C PHE A 5 14.43 5.12 -10.67
N ASP A 6 13.91 6.32 -10.83
CA ASP A 6 14.71 7.48 -11.23
C ASP A 6 16.03 7.50 -10.43
N GLN A 7 17.15 7.83 -11.08
CA GLN A 7 18.50 7.78 -10.48
C GLN A 7 18.63 8.58 -9.17
N ALA A 8 17.59 9.33 -8.78
CA ALA A 8 17.45 10.05 -7.53
C ALA A 8 17.01 9.21 -6.30
N PHE A 9 16.42 8.01 -6.47
CA PHE A 9 15.81 7.26 -5.35
C PHE A 9 16.69 6.18 -4.71
N GLY A 10 17.72 5.68 -5.41
CA GLY A 10 18.70 4.74 -4.84
C GLY A 10 18.16 3.43 -4.26
N LEU A 11 16.92 3.06 -4.59
CA LEU A 11 16.22 1.91 -4.02
C LEU A 11 16.35 0.72 -4.96
N ASP A 12 17.16 -0.27 -4.58
CA ASP A 12 17.27 -1.54 -5.28
C ASP A 12 16.21 -2.54 -4.80
N GLU A 13 16.01 -3.60 -5.59
CA GLU A 13 15.01 -4.63 -5.35
C GLU A 13 15.24 -5.37 -4.03
N ASP A 14 16.50 -5.58 -3.65
CA ASP A 14 16.89 -6.24 -2.39
C ASP A 14 16.49 -5.37 -1.19
N SER A 15 16.76 -4.08 -1.24
CA SER A 15 16.38 -3.12 -0.20
C SER A 15 14.86 -3.02 -0.05
N LEU A 16 14.11 -3.08 -1.15
CA LEU A 16 12.64 -3.11 -1.10
C LEU A 16 12.13 -4.41 -0.45
N HIS A 17 12.76 -5.54 -0.77
CA HIS A 17 12.43 -6.82 -0.16
C HIS A 17 12.65 -6.79 1.35
N ASP A 18 13.76 -6.22 1.82
CA ASP A 18 14.06 -6.07 3.24
C ASP A 18 13.04 -5.16 3.96
N VAL A 19 12.64 -4.05 3.33
CA VAL A 19 11.57 -3.18 3.88
C VAL A 19 10.26 -3.95 4.02
N VAL A 20 9.88 -4.72 3.01
CA VAL A 20 8.65 -5.51 3.03
C VAL A 20 8.71 -6.62 4.08
N ALA A 21 9.85 -7.30 4.23
CA ALA A 21 10.06 -8.30 5.26
C ALA A 21 9.86 -7.70 6.67
N VAL A 22 10.51 -6.56 6.95
CA VAL A 22 10.36 -5.85 8.24
C VAL A 22 8.92 -5.37 8.46
N LEU A 23 8.28 -4.80 7.43
CA LEU A 23 6.87 -4.41 7.52
C LEU A 23 6.00 -5.63 7.87
N SER A 24 6.21 -6.74 7.18
CA SER A 24 5.43 -7.97 7.34
C SER A 24 5.56 -8.55 8.76
N GLU A 25 6.77 -8.55 9.33
CA GLU A 25 6.98 -8.88 10.74
C GLU A 25 6.20 -7.96 11.68
N ARG A 26 6.25 -6.65 11.43
CA ARG A 26 5.54 -5.65 12.26
C ARG A 26 4.03 -5.77 12.14
N LEU A 27 3.49 -6.02 10.95
CA LEU A 27 2.07 -6.26 10.72
C LEU A 27 1.57 -7.48 11.52
N ARG A 28 2.34 -8.56 11.54
CA ARG A 28 2.04 -9.77 12.34
C ARG A 28 2.12 -9.52 13.85
N ALA A 29 2.97 -8.59 14.28
CA ALA A 29 3.09 -8.20 15.68
C ALA A 29 2.04 -7.15 16.10
N HIS A 30 1.43 -6.43 15.15
CA HIS A 30 0.62 -5.26 15.45
C HIS A 30 -0.72 -5.64 16.10
N PRO A 31 -1.07 -5.07 17.27
CA PRO A 31 -2.20 -5.54 18.08
C PRO A 31 -3.56 -5.39 17.39
N ARG A 32 -3.72 -4.40 16.51
CA ARG A 32 -4.97 -4.13 15.79
C ARG A 32 -5.03 -4.76 14.40
N LEU A 33 -3.88 -4.95 13.75
CA LEU A 33 -3.82 -5.43 12.36
C LEU A 33 -3.58 -6.93 12.25
N ARG A 34 -2.93 -7.54 13.24
CA ARG A 34 -2.60 -8.97 13.22
C ARG A 34 -3.84 -9.84 12.97
N ARG A 35 -4.87 -9.72 13.80
CA ARG A 35 -6.04 -10.61 13.72
C ARG A 35 -6.78 -10.48 12.38
N PRO A 36 -7.07 -9.26 11.89
CA PRO A 36 -7.65 -9.13 10.57
C PRO A 36 -6.75 -9.69 9.47
N LEU A 37 -5.45 -9.34 9.45
CA LEU A 37 -4.53 -9.83 8.42
C LEU A 37 -4.34 -11.35 8.47
N ASP A 38 -4.30 -11.96 9.66
CA ASP A 38 -4.24 -13.42 9.80
C ASP A 38 -5.46 -14.12 9.17
N ARG A 39 -6.65 -13.48 9.17
CA ARG A 39 -7.83 -14.04 8.49
C ARG A 39 -7.76 -13.95 6.97
N VAL A 40 -7.13 -12.89 6.48
CA VAL A 40 -7.05 -12.55 5.06
C VAL A 40 -5.90 -13.31 4.39
N VAL A 41 -4.72 -13.25 5.00
CA VAL A 41 -3.47 -13.82 4.50
C VAL A 41 -3.31 -15.27 4.95
N GLY A 42 -3.71 -15.60 6.18
CA GLY A 42 -3.55 -16.95 6.74
C GLY A 42 -2.10 -17.43 6.70
N ASN A 43 -1.88 -18.55 6.01
CA ASN A 43 -0.53 -19.13 5.83
C ASN A 43 0.18 -18.64 4.56
N ARG A 44 -0.42 -17.72 3.78
CA ARG A 44 0.10 -17.25 2.47
C ARG A 44 0.93 -15.98 2.59
N TRP A 45 1.62 -15.84 3.70
CA TRP A 45 2.41 -14.66 4.05
C TRP A 45 3.55 -14.37 3.07
N ALA A 46 4.19 -15.41 2.52
CA ALA A 46 5.23 -15.26 1.51
C ALA A 46 4.66 -14.73 0.17
N GLU A 47 3.45 -15.15 -0.20
CA GLU A 47 2.77 -14.63 -1.39
C GLU A 47 2.34 -13.18 -1.17
N PHE A 48 1.81 -12.86 0.02
CA PHE A 48 1.50 -11.47 0.39
C PHE A 48 2.72 -10.56 0.32
N GLU A 49 3.88 -10.99 0.82
CA GLU A 49 5.13 -10.23 0.72
C GLU A 49 5.54 -10.02 -0.73
N HIS A 50 5.50 -11.08 -1.55
CA HIS A 50 5.80 -10.99 -2.98
C HIS A 50 4.89 -9.98 -3.71
N ASP A 51 3.58 -10.09 -3.52
CA ASP A 51 2.59 -9.23 -4.15
C ASP A 51 2.76 -7.77 -3.69
N LEU A 52 3.05 -7.55 -2.40
CA LEU A 52 3.30 -6.21 -1.85
C LEU A 52 4.59 -5.58 -2.40
N THR A 53 5.68 -6.34 -2.50
CA THR A 53 6.92 -5.90 -3.15
C THR A 53 6.65 -5.51 -4.60
N HIS A 54 5.92 -6.35 -5.34
CA HIS A 54 5.56 -6.06 -6.73
C HIS A 54 4.73 -4.78 -6.85
N PHE A 55 3.71 -4.61 -6.00
CA PHE A 55 2.86 -3.43 -5.96
C PHE A 55 3.65 -2.13 -5.73
N ILE A 56 4.53 -2.11 -4.72
CA ILE A 56 5.34 -0.91 -4.40
C ILE A 56 6.34 -0.60 -5.52
N ALA A 57 6.94 -1.64 -6.12
CA ALA A 57 7.86 -1.48 -7.25
C ALA A 57 7.14 -0.90 -8.48
N ALA A 58 5.96 -1.41 -8.81
CA ALA A 58 5.12 -0.92 -9.91
C ALA A 58 4.67 0.54 -9.72
N LEU A 59 4.25 0.89 -8.50
CA LEU A 59 3.90 2.25 -8.14
C LEU A 59 5.08 3.22 -8.31
N SER A 60 6.23 2.84 -7.78
CA SER A 60 7.44 3.66 -7.82
C SER A 60 8.00 3.82 -9.24
N ALA A 61 7.94 2.76 -10.05
CA ALA A 61 8.30 2.80 -11.46
C ALA A 61 7.21 3.40 -12.36
N ARG A 62 6.05 3.79 -11.79
CA ARG A 62 4.89 4.36 -12.49
C ARG A 62 4.49 3.54 -13.72
N THR A 63 4.54 2.22 -13.61
CA THR A 63 4.22 1.31 -14.72
C THR A 63 2.73 1.29 -15.05
N GLY A 64 1.89 1.65 -14.08
CA GLY A 64 0.43 1.60 -14.16
C GLY A 64 -0.15 0.19 -13.97
N ASP A 65 0.66 -0.85 -14.11
CA ASP A 65 0.27 -2.22 -13.81
C ASP A 65 0.63 -2.57 -12.36
N HIS A 66 -0.29 -2.24 -11.45
CA HIS A 66 -0.13 -2.48 -10.02
C HIS A 66 -0.83 -3.77 -9.56
N GLY A 67 -1.20 -4.65 -10.50
CA GLY A 67 -1.84 -5.94 -10.20
C GLY A 67 -3.23 -5.87 -9.55
N GLY A 68 -3.87 -4.69 -9.50
CA GLY A 68 -5.15 -4.53 -8.81
C GLY A 68 -5.04 -4.52 -7.28
N GLY A 69 -3.87 -4.14 -6.74
CA GLY A 69 -3.53 -4.33 -5.33
C GLY A 69 -4.53 -3.74 -4.34
N LEU A 70 -5.14 -2.58 -4.61
CA LEU A 70 -6.20 -2.06 -3.72
C LEU A 70 -7.46 -2.91 -3.85
N ALA A 71 -7.95 -3.16 -5.06
CA ALA A 71 -9.16 -3.95 -5.27
C ALA A 71 -9.07 -5.33 -4.60
N ALA A 72 -7.94 -6.04 -4.78
CA ALA A 72 -7.69 -7.33 -4.15
C ALA A 72 -7.66 -7.23 -2.61
N LEU A 73 -7.04 -6.19 -2.04
CA LEU A 73 -7.03 -5.96 -0.59
C LEU A 73 -8.45 -5.79 -0.04
N PHE A 74 -9.30 -5.03 -0.73
CA PHE A 74 -10.68 -4.79 -0.29
C PHE A 74 -11.59 -6.01 -0.43
N ASP A 75 -11.42 -6.78 -1.50
CA ASP A 75 -12.14 -8.05 -1.66
C ASP A 75 -11.76 -9.05 -0.57
N ALA A 76 -10.47 -9.06 -0.20
CA ALA A 76 -9.95 -9.98 0.80
C ALA A 76 -10.22 -9.50 2.24
N PHE A 77 -10.29 -8.17 2.48
CA PHE A 77 -10.50 -7.55 3.80
C PHE A 77 -11.73 -6.62 3.82
N PRO A 78 -12.96 -7.15 3.81
CA PRO A 78 -14.19 -6.35 3.77
C PRO A 78 -14.44 -5.52 5.05
N GLU A 79 -13.80 -5.89 6.17
CA GLU A 79 -13.84 -5.16 7.45
C GLU A 79 -12.74 -4.07 7.54
N LEU A 80 -12.02 -3.77 6.45
CA LEU A 80 -10.98 -2.74 6.45
C LEU A 80 -11.57 -1.37 6.80
N ALA A 81 -11.06 -0.78 7.86
CA ALA A 81 -11.49 0.50 8.41
C ALA A 81 -10.38 1.55 8.20
N PRO A 82 -10.73 2.86 8.18
CA PRO A 82 -9.75 3.93 8.01
C PRO A 82 -8.57 3.86 8.97
N GLU A 83 -8.80 3.41 10.20
CA GLU A 83 -7.76 3.28 11.23
C GLU A 83 -6.74 2.19 10.87
N HIS A 84 -7.17 1.11 10.22
CA HIS A 84 -6.27 0.06 9.75
C HIS A 84 -5.33 0.56 8.64
N VAL A 85 -5.83 1.44 7.77
CA VAL A 85 -5.02 2.05 6.70
C VAL A 85 -3.98 3.00 7.30
N ALA A 86 -4.38 3.82 8.28
CA ALA A 86 -3.46 4.70 8.99
C ALA A 86 -2.38 3.91 9.75
N ASP A 87 -2.76 2.85 10.47
CA ASP A 87 -1.81 2.00 11.18
C ASP A 87 -0.81 1.33 10.21
N ALA A 88 -1.28 0.84 9.06
CA ALA A 88 -0.42 0.21 8.06
C ALA A 88 0.55 1.20 7.41
N ARG A 89 0.11 2.44 7.17
CA ARG A 89 0.95 3.55 6.69
C ARG A 89 2.09 3.81 7.67
N ASP A 90 1.78 4.01 8.94
CA ASP A 90 2.77 4.37 9.95
C ASP A 90 3.81 3.26 10.07
N LEU A 91 3.38 2.00 10.10
CA LEU A 91 4.29 0.85 10.11
C LEU A 91 5.17 0.77 8.86
N PHE A 92 4.64 1.10 7.68
CA PHE A 92 5.43 1.12 6.45
C PHE A 92 6.51 2.19 6.50
N VAL A 93 6.18 3.41 6.91
CA VAL A 93 7.15 4.51 7.06
C VAL A 93 8.23 4.16 8.08
N GLU A 94 7.85 3.62 9.23
CA GLU A 94 8.81 3.17 10.24
C GLU A 94 9.70 2.02 9.74
N SER A 95 9.19 1.17 8.85
CA SER A 95 9.96 0.04 8.29
C SER A 95 10.94 0.54 7.23
N ALA A 96 10.50 1.46 6.38
CA ALA A 96 11.35 2.17 5.42
C ALA A 96 12.50 2.90 6.14
N LEU A 97 12.22 3.63 7.22
CA LEU A 97 13.24 4.34 8.01
C LEU A 97 14.24 3.40 8.71
N ALA A 98 13.85 2.16 8.99
CA ALA A 98 14.72 1.19 9.64
C ALA A 98 15.76 0.58 8.69
N ILE A 99 15.45 0.53 7.39
CA ILE A 99 16.28 -0.14 6.38
C ILE A 99 16.98 0.86 5.46
N LEU A 100 16.29 1.94 5.09
CA LEU A 100 16.73 2.84 4.04
C LEU A 100 17.40 4.10 4.59
N PRO A 101 18.29 4.72 3.78
CA PRO A 101 18.71 6.10 4.02
C PRO A 101 17.50 7.06 4.06
N LEU A 102 17.62 8.13 4.85
CA LEU A 102 16.53 9.08 5.11
C LEU A 102 15.84 9.62 3.85
N HIS A 103 16.59 9.95 2.80
CA HIS A 103 16.03 10.50 1.56
C HIS A 103 15.18 9.47 0.78
N ALA A 104 15.60 8.21 0.77
CA ALA A 104 14.86 7.12 0.15
C ALA A 104 13.61 6.75 0.98
N ALA A 105 13.74 6.73 2.31
CA ALA A 105 12.61 6.53 3.21
C ALA A 105 11.56 7.66 3.10
N ALA A 106 11.98 8.92 3.01
CA ALA A 106 11.09 10.05 2.79
C ALA A 106 10.31 9.93 1.48
N SER A 107 10.98 9.51 0.41
CA SER A 107 10.34 9.29 -0.89
C SER A 107 9.29 8.17 -0.86
N LEU A 108 9.58 7.06 -0.18
CA LEU A 108 8.58 6.00 0.03
C LEU A 108 7.44 6.47 0.93
N SER A 109 7.71 7.33 1.92
CA SER A 109 6.67 7.92 2.77
C SER A 109 5.71 8.78 1.95
N ASP A 110 6.22 9.63 1.06
CA ASP A 110 5.36 10.45 0.18
C ASP A 110 4.47 9.57 -0.71
N LEU A 111 5.02 8.47 -1.24
CA LEU A 111 4.25 7.49 -2.01
C LEU A 111 3.17 6.83 -1.14
N ALA A 112 3.52 6.41 0.07
CA ALA A 112 2.58 5.80 1.00
C ALA A 112 1.45 6.75 1.40
N ASP A 113 1.78 8.03 1.60
CA ASP A 113 0.81 9.09 1.91
C ASP A 113 -0.20 9.23 0.79
N SER A 114 0.25 9.34 -0.47
CA SER A 114 -0.62 9.40 -1.64
C SER A 114 -1.56 8.20 -1.75
N VAL A 115 -1.04 6.98 -1.59
CA VAL A 115 -1.84 5.75 -1.65
C VAL A 115 -2.85 5.70 -0.50
N CYS A 116 -2.42 6.05 0.71
CA CYS A 116 -3.29 6.06 1.90
C CYS A 116 -4.40 7.11 1.78
N ASP A 117 -4.09 8.31 1.29
CA ASP A 117 -5.06 9.37 1.06
C ASP A 117 -6.15 8.92 0.08
N LEU A 118 -5.75 8.30 -1.02
CA LEU A 118 -6.64 7.77 -2.03
C LEU A 118 -7.52 6.64 -1.48
N THR A 119 -6.92 5.74 -0.71
CA THR A 119 -7.62 4.64 -0.01
C THR A 119 -8.63 5.19 1.02
N LEU A 120 -8.23 6.17 1.81
CA LEU A 120 -9.07 6.82 2.83
C LEU A 120 -10.21 7.61 2.21
N ARG A 121 -10.00 8.29 1.07
CA ARG A 121 -11.08 8.96 0.32
C ARG A 121 -12.10 7.93 -0.17
N ALA A 122 -11.63 6.80 -0.68
CA ALA A 122 -12.51 5.73 -1.13
C ALA A 122 -13.34 5.15 0.04
N LEU A 123 -12.75 5.02 1.23
CA LEU A 123 -13.43 4.56 2.45
C LEU A 123 -14.41 5.58 3.06
N ARG A 124 -14.01 6.85 3.22
CA ARG A 124 -14.72 7.88 4.01
C ARG A 124 -16.01 8.44 3.40
N LEU A 125 -16.31 8.17 2.13
CA LEU A 125 -17.49 8.73 1.43
C LEU A 125 -18.87 8.24 1.92
N GLN A 126 -18.99 7.77 3.17
CA GLN A 126 -20.25 7.40 3.81
C GLN A 126 -20.94 8.55 4.59
N SER A 127 -20.30 9.71 4.78
CA SER A 127 -20.86 10.75 5.68
C SER A 127 -21.61 11.91 5.00
N SER A 128 -21.68 11.98 3.67
CA SER A 128 -22.48 13.01 2.97
C SER A 128 -23.67 12.39 2.26
N GLU A 129 -24.87 12.79 2.67
CA GLU A 129 -26.19 12.31 2.22
C GLU A 129 -26.51 12.51 0.72
N THR A 130 -25.53 12.64 -0.19
CA THR A 130 -25.82 13.06 -1.58
C THR A 130 -24.94 12.43 -2.66
N SER A 131 -24.26 11.31 -2.41
CA SER A 131 -23.74 10.48 -3.51
C SER A 131 -23.49 9.05 -3.06
N ALA A 132 -24.49 8.17 -3.22
CA ALA A 132 -24.39 6.76 -2.84
C ALA A 132 -23.62 5.96 -3.92
N ILE A 133 -22.36 6.30 -4.18
CA ILE A 133 -21.49 5.46 -5.01
C ILE A 133 -21.10 4.22 -4.18
N PRO A 134 -21.45 2.99 -4.61
CA PRO A 134 -21.10 1.78 -3.88
C PRO A 134 -19.59 1.67 -3.62
N LEU A 135 -19.19 1.12 -2.48
CA LEU A 135 -17.77 0.94 -2.13
C LEU A 135 -16.97 0.25 -3.25
N PRO A 136 -17.43 -0.84 -3.89
CA PRO A 136 -16.68 -1.47 -4.98
C PRO A 136 -16.37 -0.52 -6.14
N ARG A 137 -17.29 0.39 -6.46
CA ARG A 137 -17.07 1.38 -7.52
C ARG A 137 -16.05 2.46 -7.10
N ARG A 138 -16.10 2.90 -5.84
CA ARG A 138 -15.09 3.84 -5.30
C ARG A 138 -13.70 3.22 -5.27
N ILE A 139 -13.58 1.94 -4.91
CA ILE A 139 -12.31 1.21 -4.97
C ILE A 139 -11.81 1.10 -6.40
N SER A 140 -12.69 0.79 -7.37
CA SER A 140 -12.31 0.75 -8.79
C SER A 140 -11.83 2.10 -9.31
N GLU A 141 -12.45 3.21 -8.89
CA GLU A 141 -12.04 4.57 -9.27
C GLU A 141 -10.69 4.94 -8.64
N ALA A 142 -10.45 4.52 -7.39
CA ALA A 142 -9.18 4.66 -6.70
C ALA A 142 -8.06 3.87 -7.40
N GLU A 143 -8.31 2.62 -7.76
CA GLU A 143 -7.38 1.78 -8.51
C GLU A 143 -7.06 2.37 -9.90
N GLU A 144 -8.07 2.91 -10.60
CA GLU A 144 -7.85 3.62 -11.86
C GLU A 144 -6.95 4.84 -11.67
N ALA A 145 -7.18 5.63 -10.61
CA ALA A 145 -6.35 6.77 -10.29
C ALA A 145 -4.89 6.36 -9.99
N LEU A 146 -4.65 5.25 -9.29
CA LEU A 146 -3.30 4.69 -9.14
C LEU A 146 -2.70 4.28 -10.48
N ARG A 147 -3.46 3.61 -11.35
CA ARG A 147 -3.01 3.16 -12.68
C ARG A 147 -2.53 4.32 -13.54
N ILE A 148 -3.26 5.42 -13.56
CA ILE A 148 -2.88 6.62 -14.35
C ILE A 148 -1.86 7.51 -13.63
N GLY A 149 -1.44 7.14 -12.41
CA GLY A 149 -0.53 7.92 -11.58
C GLY A 149 -1.12 9.22 -11.01
N ALA A 150 -2.45 9.36 -11.01
CA ALA A 150 -3.13 10.54 -10.49
C ALA A 150 -3.01 10.57 -8.95
N GLY A 151 -2.47 11.68 -8.42
CA GLY A 151 -2.28 11.87 -6.98
C GLY A 151 -0.97 11.31 -6.41
N LEU A 152 -0.08 10.77 -7.25
CA LEU A 152 1.27 10.31 -6.88
C LEU A 152 2.35 11.41 -7.06
N GLY A 153 1.97 12.68 -7.07
CA GLY A 153 2.86 13.82 -7.36
C GLY A 153 2.37 15.13 -6.79
#